data_AF-A0A2G5X790-F1
#
_entry.id   AF-A0A2G5X790-F1
#
_cell.length_a   1.000
_cell.length_b   1.000
_cell.length_c   1.000
_cell.angle_alpha   90.00
_cell.angle_beta   90.00
_cell.angle_gamma   90.00
#
_symmetry.space_group_name_H-M   'P 1'
#
loop_
_entity.id
_entity.type
_entity.pdbx_description
1 polymer ?
#
loop_
_entity_poly.entity_id
_entity_poly.type
_entity_poly.pdbx_seq_one_letter_code
_entity_poly.pdbx_strand_id
1 'polypeptide(L)'
;MKITSTHMWTAVVAAVLSIISLKFLKVFKFIKWSPIGWTKKLHMLTTFPGWFKWVILGVICFLLFFILYFIARLTIRIPPTVSSLIVTIIVILFIEWMIHVKADLTMTQFIKKISIPFACLFAMIFRFVIGTSVYMKKTIG
;
A
#
# COMPACT_ATOMS: atom_id res chain seq x y z
N MET A 1 2.62 19.46 -14.28
CA MET A 1 1.70 19.26 -13.13
C MET A 1 2.41 19.78 -11.88
N LYS A 2 1.91 20.85 -11.22
CA LYS A 2 2.63 21.47 -10.09
C LYS A 2 2.61 20.53 -8.87
N ILE A 3 3.78 20.21 -8.34
CA ILE A 3 3.93 19.53 -7.05
C ILE A 3 3.62 20.55 -5.95
N THR A 4 2.60 20.29 -5.15
CA THR A 4 2.28 21.12 -3.98
C THR A 4 2.73 20.43 -2.70
N SER A 5 2.95 21.20 -1.63
CA SER A 5 3.32 20.66 -0.31
C SER A 5 2.34 19.59 0.20
N THR A 6 1.04 19.73 -0.13
CA THR A 6 0.02 18.73 0.22
C THR A 6 0.26 17.36 -0.41
N HIS A 7 0.85 17.26 -1.61
CA HIS A 7 1.17 15.95 -2.21
C HIS A 7 2.23 15.23 -1.40
N MET A 8 3.31 15.95 -1.09
CA MET A 8 4.45 15.42 -0.33
C MET A 8 3.98 14.94 1.04
N TRP A 9 3.23 15.78 1.77
CA TRP A 9 2.70 15.41 3.08
C TRP A 9 1.73 14.23 3.03
N THR A 10 0.83 14.19 2.05
CA THR A 10 -0.10 13.06 1.91
C THR A 10 0.65 11.74 1.70
N ALA A 11 1.67 11.73 0.85
CA ALA A 11 2.49 10.54 0.59
C ALA A 11 3.33 10.13 1.81
N VAL A 12 3.92 11.09 2.54
CA VAL A 12 4.68 10.81 3.77
C VAL A 12 3.76 10.20 4.84
N VAL A 13 2.62 10.83 5.10
CA VAL A 13 1.66 10.35 6.11
C VAL A 13 1.14 8.97 5.73
N ALA A 14 0.79 8.74 4.46
CA ALA A 14 0.36 7.43 3.98
C ALA A 14 1.44 6.36 4.15
N ALA A 15 2.70 6.66 3.83
CA ALA A 15 3.82 5.73 4.00
C ALA A 15 4.04 5.37 5.47
N VAL A 16 4.04 6.37 6.36
CA VAL A 16 4.17 6.16 7.81
C VAL A 16 3.02 5.30 8.33
N LEU A 17 1.77 5.63 7.97
CA LEU A 17 0.59 4.85 8.35
C LEU A 17 0.65 3.42 7.84
N SER A 18 1.13 3.19 6.61
CA SER A 18 1.32 1.83 6.09
C SER A 18 2.36 1.04 6.85
N ILE A 19 3.50 1.65 7.18
CA ILE A 19 4.55 0.96 7.96
C ILE A 19 4.06 0.61 9.36
N ILE A 20 3.37 1.54 10.03
CA ILE A 20 2.77 1.30 11.35
C ILE A 20 1.72 0.19 11.24
N SER A 21 0.84 0.25 10.24
CA SER A 21 -0.20 -0.77 10.00
C SER A 21 0.40 -2.15 9.74
N LEU A 22 1.42 -2.25 8.90
CA LEU A 22 2.12 -3.50 8.61
C LEU A 22 2.82 -4.07 9.85
N LYS A 23 3.41 -3.19 10.68
CA LYS A 23 4.04 -3.61 11.93
C LYS A 23 3.01 -4.09 12.94
N PHE A 24 1.89 -3.39 13.07
CA PHE A 24 0.74 -3.80 13.88
C PHE A 24 0.22 -5.17 13.44
N LEU A 25 -0.11 -5.34 12.16
CA LEU A 25 -0.59 -6.61 11.60
C LEU A 25 0.38 -7.76 11.85
N LYS A 26 1.69 -7.51 11.77
CA LYS A 26 2.72 -8.51 12.08
C LYS A 26 2.74 -8.87 13.57
N VAL A 27 2.70 -7.88 14.46
CA VAL A 27 2.76 -8.09 15.93
C VAL A 27 1.57 -8.92 16.40
N PHE A 28 0.37 -8.63 15.89
CA PHE A 28 -0.86 -9.34 16.23
C PHE A 28 -1.08 -10.63 15.41
N LYS A 29 -0.09 -11.05 14.60
CA LYS A 29 -0.15 -12.25 13.74
C LYS A 29 -1.36 -12.29 12.79
N PHE A 30 -1.92 -11.13 12.43
CA PHE A 30 -2.99 -11.02 11.44
C PHE A 30 -2.51 -11.33 10.02
N ILE A 31 -1.21 -11.20 9.76
CA ILE A 31 -0.56 -11.64 8.52
C ILE A 31 0.41 -12.78 8.83
N LYS A 32 0.36 -13.83 8.01
CA LYS A 32 1.24 -15.01 8.14
C LYS A 32 2.65 -14.77 7.58
N TRP A 33 2.80 -13.73 6.75
CA TRP A 33 4.04 -13.38 6.06
C TRP A 33 4.72 -12.17 6.71
N SER A 34 6.03 -12.02 6.46
CA SER A 34 6.80 -10.89 6.96
C SER A 34 6.85 -9.76 5.92
N PRO A 35 6.47 -8.51 6.24
CA PRO A 35 6.54 -7.36 5.33
C PRO A 35 7.92 -7.04 4.78
N ILE A 36 8.98 -7.53 5.43
CA ILE A 36 10.38 -7.38 4.99
C ILE A 36 10.90 -8.62 4.23
N GLY A 37 10.09 -9.68 4.13
CA GLY A 37 10.47 -10.95 3.50
C GLY A 37 10.90 -10.81 2.04
N TRP A 38 10.49 -9.75 1.35
CA TRP A 38 10.92 -9.43 -0.02
C TRP A 38 12.43 -9.30 -0.17
N THR A 39 13.15 -8.81 0.85
CA THR A 39 14.62 -8.71 0.84
C THR A 39 15.30 -10.07 0.66
N LYS A 40 14.79 -11.10 1.34
CA LYS A 40 15.27 -12.48 1.18
C LYS A 40 14.88 -13.07 -0.17
N LYS A 41 13.68 -12.75 -0.67
CA LYS A 41 13.17 -13.31 -1.94
C LYS A 41 13.89 -12.73 -3.17
N LEU A 42 14.26 -11.44 -3.12
CA LEU A 42 14.98 -10.76 -4.19
C LEU A 42 16.50 -10.81 -4.04
N HIS A 43 17.01 -11.51 -3.01
CA HIS A 43 18.44 -11.54 -2.64
C HIS A 43 19.06 -10.14 -2.44
N MET A 44 18.23 -9.12 -2.20
CA MET A 44 18.66 -7.75 -1.98
C MET A 44 18.70 -7.46 -0.48
N LEU A 45 19.75 -6.76 -0.03
CA LEU A 45 19.87 -6.24 1.34
C LEU A 45 19.83 -7.34 2.44
N THR A 46 20.22 -8.57 2.13
CA THR A 46 20.10 -9.72 3.04
C THR A 46 20.89 -9.53 4.34
N THR A 47 22.08 -8.94 4.25
CA THR A 47 23.02 -8.64 5.36
C THR A 47 22.64 -7.43 6.22
N PHE A 48 21.68 -6.61 5.80
CA PHE A 48 21.32 -5.39 6.54
C PHE A 48 20.44 -5.68 7.77
N PRO A 49 20.53 -4.84 8.83
CA PRO A 49 19.71 -4.97 10.02
C PRO A 49 18.22 -4.80 9.70
N GLY A 50 17.36 -5.46 10.49
CA GLY A 50 15.91 -5.50 10.25
C GLY A 50 15.23 -4.12 10.26
N TRP A 51 15.72 -3.17 11.07
CA TRP A 51 15.24 -1.79 11.06
C TRP A 51 15.49 -1.10 9.70
N PHE A 52 16.68 -1.25 9.13
CA PHE A 52 17.01 -0.63 7.84
C PHE A 52 16.08 -1.10 6.72
N LYS A 53 15.69 -2.38 6.75
CA LYS A 53 14.71 -2.94 5.81
C LYS A 53 13.31 -2.33 5.95
N TRP A 54 12.89 -1.96 7.17
CA TRP A 54 11.64 -1.22 7.39
C TRP A 54 11.72 0.21 6.83
N VAL A 55 12.85 0.88 7.00
CA VAL A 55 13.06 2.23 6.45
C VAL A 55 12.95 2.20 4.93
N ILE A 56 13.63 1.26 4.28
CA ILE A 56 13.56 1.09 2.82
C ILE A 56 12.13 0.78 2.37
N LEU A 57 11.42 -0.11 3.07
CA LEU A 57 10.02 -0.38 2.78
C LEU A 57 9.18 0.91 2.89
N GLY A 58 9.46 1.77 3.86
CA GLY A 58 8.83 3.09 4.00
C GLY A 58 9.10 4.00 2.82
N VAL A 59 10.34 4.04 2.31
CA VAL A 59 10.69 4.81 1.10
C VAL A 59 9.95 4.28 -0.13
N ILE A 60 9.86 2.96 -0.28
CA ILE A 60 9.10 2.34 -1.37
C ILE A 60 7.61 2.70 -1.27
N CYS A 61 7.02 2.59 -0.08
CA CYS A 61 5.63 3.00 0.16
C CYS A 61 5.42 4.48 -0.14
N PHE A 62 6.35 5.35 0.25
CA PHE A 62 6.30 6.77 -0.06
C PHE A 62 6.23 7.02 -1.56
N LEU A 63 7.13 6.41 -2.34
CA LEU A 63 7.12 6.54 -3.80
C LEU A 63 5.83 6.01 -4.41
N LEU A 64 5.33 4.87 -3.95
CA LEU A 64 4.06 4.29 -4.42
C LEU A 64 2.87 5.21 -4.15
N PHE A 65 2.74 5.76 -2.93
CA PHE A 65 1.65 6.68 -2.61
C PHE A 65 1.78 8.02 -3.30
N PHE A 66 3.01 8.48 -3.53
CA PHE A 66 3.28 9.67 -4.32
C PHE A 66 2.77 9.50 -5.75
N ILE A 67 3.10 8.39 -6.41
CA ILE A 67 2.61 8.06 -7.75
C ILE A 67 1.09 7.86 -7.74
N LEU A 68 0.55 7.15 -6.74
CA LEU A 68 -0.89 6.92 -6.63
C LEU A 68 -1.66 8.25 -6.53
N TYR A 69 -1.16 9.23 -5.79
CA TYR A 69 -1.78 10.55 -5.68
C TYR A 69 -1.87 11.24 -7.05
N PHE A 70 -0.85 11.11 -7.90
CA PHE A 70 -0.87 11.61 -9.27
C PHE A 70 -1.92 10.91 -10.14
N ILE A 71 -1.96 9.59 -10.09
CA ILE A 71 -2.94 8.78 -10.85
C ILE A 71 -4.37 9.14 -10.40
N ALA A 72 -4.60 9.24 -9.09
CA ALA A 72 -5.90 9.54 -8.50
C ALA A 72 -6.45 10.91 -8.89
N ARG A 73 -5.58 11.87 -9.25
CA ARG A 73 -6.02 13.15 -9.83
C ARG A 73 -6.70 12.99 -11.18
N LEU A 74 -6.38 11.97 -11.96
CA LEU A 74 -7.04 11.69 -13.24
C LEU A 74 -8.46 11.16 -13.03
N THR A 75 -8.71 10.55 -11.88
CA THR A 75 -9.95 9.84 -11.52
C THR A 75 -11.03 10.75 -10.91
N ILE A 76 -10.98 12.08 -11.13
CA ILE A 76 -11.82 13.05 -10.43
C ILE A 76 -13.34 12.85 -10.62
N ARG A 77 -13.74 12.22 -11.73
CA ARG A 77 -15.15 11.94 -12.06
C ARG A 77 -15.72 10.74 -11.29
N ILE A 78 -14.86 9.89 -10.74
CA ILE A 78 -15.27 8.68 -10.03
C ILE A 78 -15.29 8.98 -8.53
N PRO A 79 -16.30 8.50 -7.78
CA PRO A 79 -16.33 8.64 -6.33
C PRO A 79 -15.04 8.09 -5.70
N PRO A 80 -14.36 8.86 -4.81
CA PRO A 80 -13.13 8.42 -4.17
C PRO A 80 -13.22 7.05 -3.52
N THR A 81 -14.38 6.75 -2.91
CA THR A 81 -14.68 5.44 -2.29
C THR A 81 -14.56 4.29 -3.29
N VAL A 82 -15.17 4.42 -4.47
CA VAL A 82 -15.15 3.37 -5.51
C VAL A 82 -13.73 3.18 -6.03
N SER A 83 -13.05 4.28 -6.38
CA SER A 83 -11.66 4.21 -6.86
C SER A 83 -10.70 3.61 -5.82
N SER A 84 -10.86 3.94 -4.54
CA SER A 84 -10.04 3.35 -3.48
C SER A 84 -10.26 1.87 -3.31
N LEU A 85 -11.49 1.37 -3.42
CA LEU A 85 -11.77 -0.06 -3.35
C LEU A 85 -11.15 -0.81 -4.52
N ILE A 86 -11.28 -0.27 -5.75
CA ILE A 86 -10.65 -0.86 -6.95
C ILE A 86 -9.13 -0.95 -6.77
N VAL A 87 -8.48 0.15 -6.38
CA VAL A 87 -7.03 0.18 -6.13
C VAL A 87 -6.64 -0.82 -5.03
N THR A 88 -7.43 -0.90 -3.96
CA THR A 88 -7.20 -1.85 -2.87
C THR A 88 -7.19 -3.28 -3.35
N ILE A 89 -8.20 -3.67 -4.13
CA ILE A 89 -8.33 -5.03 -4.67
C ILE A 89 -7.10 -5.33 -5.53
N ILE A 90 -6.74 -4.44 -6.47
CA ILE A 90 -5.58 -4.62 -7.36
C ILE A 90 -4.29 -4.80 -6.54
N VAL A 91 -4.05 -3.94 -5.55
CA VAL A 91 -2.81 -3.98 -4.77
C VAL A 91 -2.73 -5.22 -3.88
N ILE A 92 -3.83 -5.63 -3.24
CA ILE A 92 -3.85 -6.85 -2.43
C ILE A 92 -3.58 -8.07 -3.29
N LEU A 93 -4.23 -8.17 -4.45
CA LEU A 93 -3.98 -9.25 -5.41
C LEU A 93 -2.52 -9.29 -5.82
N PHE A 94 -1.93 -8.13 -6.13
CA PHE A 94 -0.52 -8.03 -6.50
C PHE A 94 0.44 -8.42 -5.37
N ILE A 95 0.22 -7.92 -4.15
CA ILE A 95 1.06 -8.23 -2.99
C ILE A 95 0.99 -9.72 -2.66
N GLU A 96 -0.22 -10.28 -2.60
CA GLU A 96 -0.41 -11.71 -2.32
C GLU A 96 0.19 -12.59 -3.42
N TRP A 97 0.04 -12.22 -4.69
CA TRP A 97 0.74 -12.88 -5.80
C TRP A 97 2.25 -12.84 -5.58
N MET A 98 2.82 -11.65 -5.35
CA MET A 98 4.25 -11.49 -5.09
C MET A 98 4.75 -12.33 -3.90
N ILE A 99 3.91 -12.63 -2.91
CA ILE A 99 4.26 -13.50 -1.79
C ILE A 99 4.14 -14.98 -2.20
N HIS A 100 3.01 -15.38 -2.78
CA HIS A 100 2.60 -16.77 -3.00
C HIS A 100 2.94 -17.37 -4.38
N VAL A 101 3.62 -16.65 -5.28
CA VAL A 101 4.09 -17.11 -6.63
C VAL A 101 4.72 -18.53 -6.68
N LYS A 102 5.13 -19.11 -5.55
CA LYS A 102 5.69 -20.48 -5.49
C LYS A 102 4.67 -21.59 -5.19
N ALA A 103 3.41 -21.28 -4.92
CA ALA A 103 2.41 -22.27 -4.55
C ALA A 103 1.32 -22.39 -5.62
N ASP A 104 1.08 -23.61 -6.09
CA ASP A 104 -0.10 -24.05 -6.88
C ASP A 104 -1.41 -23.83 -6.10
N LEU A 105 -1.71 -22.59 -5.75
CA LEU A 105 -2.92 -22.20 -5.04
C LEU A 105 -3.99 -21.83 -6.06
N THR A 106 -5.06 -22.62 -6.12
CA THR A 106 -6.28 -22.28 -6.85
C THR A 106 -6.86 -20.96 -6.32
N MET A 107 -7.49 -20.14 -7.18
CA MET A 107 -8.10 -18.84 -6.81
C MET A 107 -9.02 -18.89 -5.58
N THR A 108 -9.69 -20.02 -5.34
CA THR A 108 -10.53 -20.26 -4.16
C THR A 108 -9.75 -20.44 -2.85
N GLN A 109 -8.58 -21.07 -2.88
CA GLN A 109 -7.70 -21.18 -1.71
C GLN A 109 -6.98 -19.85 -1.42
N PHE A 110 -6.74 -19.06 -2.47
CA PHE A 110 -6.19 -17.71 -2.39
C PHE A 110 -7.10 -16.76 -1.59
N ILE A 111 -8.41 -16.70 -1.90
CA ILE A 111 -9.37 -15.83 -1.19
C ILE A 111 -9.44 -16.18 0.30
N LYS A 112 -9.35 -17.47 0.66
CA LYS A 112 -9.37 -17.91 2.07
C LYS A 112 -8.13 -17.54 2.86
N LYS A 113 -7.01 -17.20 2.21
CA LYS A 113 -5.74 -16.81 2.86
C LYS A 113 -5.57 -15.29 2.99
N ILE A 114 -6.38 -14.50 2.28
CA ILE A 114 -6.34 -13.04 2.41
C ILE A 114 -6.69 -12.62 3.83
N SER A 115 -5.82 -11.80 4.42
CA SER A 115 -6.07 -11.20 5.72
C SER A 115 -7.06 -10.04 5.56
N ILE A 116 -8.28 -10.21 6.07
CA ILE A 116 -9.31 -9.15 6.07
C ILE A 116 -8.80 -7.88 6.79
N PRO A 117 -8.16 -7.96 7.97
CA PRO A 117 -7.59 -6.77 8.63
C PRO A 117 -6.55 -6.03 7.78
N PHE A 118 -5.72 -6.77 7.03
CA PHE A 118 -4.78 -6.17 6.08
C PHE A 118 -5.51 -5.42 4.97
N ALA A 119 -6.55 -6.04 4.40
CA ALA A 119 -7.34 -5.42 3.34
C ALA A 119 -8.01 -4.12 3.80
N CYS A 120 -8.64 -4.13 4.97
CA CYS A 120 -9.32 -2.97 5.53
C CYS A 120 -8.36 -1.79 5.82
N LEU A 121 -7.17 -2.06 6.38
CA LEU A 121 -6.19 -1.01 6.66
C LEU A 121 -5.67 -0.36 5.37
N PHE A 122 -5.36 -1.17 4.36
CA PHE A 122 -4.95 -0.64 3.06
C PHE A 122 -6.08 0.12 2.36
N ALA A 123 -7.32 -0.35 2.43
CA ALA A 123 -8.48 0.37 1.91
C ALA A 123 -8.61 1.76 2.52
N MET A 124 -8.44 1.87 3.83
CA MET A 124 -8.51 3.15 4.55
C MET A 124 -7.39 4.11 4.14
N ILE A 125 -6.15 3.60 3.99
CA ILE A 125 -5.01 4.40 3.56
C ILE A 125 -5.18 4.87 2.12
N PHE A 126 -5.61 3.99 1.21
CA PHE A 126 -5.90 4.39 -0.17
C PHE A 126 -7.05 5.40 -0.26
N ARG A 127 -8.10 5.23 0.56
CA ARG A 127 -9.21 6.17 0.65
C ARG A 127 -8.75 7.54 1.12
N PHE A 128 -7.78 7.60 2.04
CA PHE A 128 -7.15 8.84 2.50
C PHE A 128 -6.37 9.51 1.36
N VAL A 129 -5.47 8.79 0.67
CA VAL A 129 -4.64 9.35 -0.41
C VAL A 129 -5.50 9.85 -1.57
N ILE A 130 -6.41 9.01 -2.07
CA ILE A 130 -7.28 9.31 -3.21
C ILE A 130 -8.30 10.39 -2.84
N GLY A 131 -8.86 10.32 -1.63
CA GLY A 131 -9.79 11.34 -1.13
C GLY A 131 -9.13 12.72 -1.09
N THR A 132 -7.92 12.79 -0.56
CA THR A 132 -7.16 14.04 -0.49
C THR A 132 -6.78 14.55 -1.88
N SER A 133 -6.36 13.67 -2.80
CA SER A 133 -5.99 14.07 -4.15
C SER A 133 -7.16 14.63 -4.95
N VAL A 134 -8.33 13.98 -4.86
CA VAL A 134 -9.55 14.39 -5.56
C VAL A 134 -10.09 15.69 -4.97
N TYR A 135 -10.12 15.81 -3.64
CA TYR A 135 -10.55 17.03 -2.95
C TYR A 135 -9.67 18.22 -3.35
N MET A 136 -8.35 18.08 -3.24
CA MET A 136 -7.42 19.16 -3.58
C MET A 136 -7.51 19.59 -5.05
N LYS A 137 -7.75 18.64 -5.97
CA LYS A 137 -7.97 18.98 -7.38
C LYS A 137 -9.30 19.70 -7.60
N LYS A 138 -10.34 19.42 -6.82
CA LYS A 138 -11.64 20.11 -6.93
C LYS A 138 -11.62 21.50 -6.29
N THR A 139 -10.81 21.71 -5.27
CA THR A 139 -10.78 22.97 -4.50
C THR A 139 -9.75 23.97 -5.02
N ILE A 140 -8.58 23.51 -5.50
CA ILE A 140 -7.42 24.36 -5.85
C ILE A 140 -7.05 24.24 -7.34
N GLY A 141 -7.54 23.19 -8.03
CA GLY A 141 -7.27 22.94 -9.45
C GLY A 141 -8.30 23.59 -10.35
#